data_AF-A0A828RV84-F1
#
_entry.id   AF-A0A828RV84-F1
#
_cell.length_a   1.000
_cell.length_b   1.000
_cell.length_c   1.000
_cell.angle_alpha   90.00
_cell.angle_beta   90.00
_cell.angle_gamma   90.00
#
_symmetry.space_group_name_H-M   'P 1'
#
loop_
_entity.id
_entity.type
_entity.pdbx_description
1 polymer ?
#
loop_
_entity_poly.entity_id
_entity_poly.type
_entity_poly.pdbx_seq_one_letter_code
_entity_poly.pdbx_strand_id
1 'polypeptide(L)'
;MAVNVVAIILAGGKGTRLKELTIHRPKPAISFAGKYRLIDFVLSNCTNSGIEQVGVLTQYEPLELISYIGEGSSWDLDVHGASVTVMGPYTSRDYGFLWQGGTAEAVIMNMPFIEQYDPDYLLVLSADHIYKMDYRKLIDYHIEKQAELTISTIRVPKEDTSRFGMLKVNDQNRIIEFEEKPKETDSQLASMGIYVFNWKKFKEEIVHKYYKHLYEGVDFAQDVIPHFIEADSAVYAYEYEGYWRDVGTVESYWKAHMDLLGTQDELQLHDYSWPIFSKTPNLPPHHILQGAKVKNAWVNEGCMIFGEVYNSIVAHRCVIEKGAVVEDSVILTSAFIEHDCYIKYAIIGDEVVIPAHTELIGREDEILLVTHDNLEEILETQSRGD
;
A
#
# COMPACT_ATOMS: atom_id res chain seq x y z
N MET A 1 23.09 -2.63 24.06
CA MET A 1 22.25 -3.75 23.60
C MET A 1 21.69 -3.32 22.26
N ALA A 2 21.60 -4.22 21.28
CA ALA A 2 20.92 -3.89 20.03
C ALA A 2 19.43 -3.66 20.34
N VAL A 3 18.85 -2.62 19.77
CA VAL A 3 17.42 -2.30 19.94
C VAL A 3 16.60 -3.39 19.28
N ASN A 4 15.68 -4.02 20.03
CA ASN A 4 14.82 -5.09 19.51
C ASN A 4 13.47 -4.52 19.04
N VAL A 5 13.10 -4.77 17.79
CA VAL A 5 11.88 -4.24 17.16
C VAL A 5 11.12 -5.35 16.46
N VAL A 6 9.81 -5.42 16.73
CA VAL A 6 8.87 -6.24 15.96
C VAL A 6 8.02 -5.31 15.11
N ALA A 7 7.95 -5.57 13.80
CA ALA A 7 7.03 -4.89 12.91
C ALA A 7 5.72 -5.67 12.75
N ILE A 8 4.60 -4.95 12.81
CA ILE A 8 3.27 -5.46 12.49
C ILE A 8 2.70 -4.64 11.33
N ILE A 9 2.51 -5.30 10.19
CA ILE A 9 1.94 -4.75 8.98
C ILE A 9 0.45 -5.05 8.96
N LEU A 10 -0.37 -4.00 8.95
CA LEU A 10 -1.82 -4.07 8.77
C LEU A 10 -2.14 -4.18 7.28
N ALA A 11 -2.58 -5.35 6.86
CA ALA A 11 -2.89 -5.70 5.46
C ALA A 11 -4.37 -6.12 5.28
N GLY A 12 -5.26 -5.60 6.13
CA GLY A 12 -6.71 -5.88 6.11
C GLY A 12 -7.54 -4.96 5.22
N GLY A 13 -6.92 -4.03 4.49
CA GLY A 13 -7.62 -3.02 3.68
C GLY A 13 -8.48 -3.65 2.58
N LYS A 14 -9.81 -3.51 2.69
CA LYS A 14 -10.76 -3.95 1.64
C LYS A 14 -10.65 -3.15 0.34
N GLY A 15 -10.16 -1.91 0.41
CA GLY A 15 -9.93 -1.09 -0.78
C GLY A 15 -11.17 -0.75 -1.60
N THR A 16 -12.38 -0.76 -1.03
CA THR A 16 -13.66 -0.64 -1.77
C THR A 16 -13.78 0.53 -2.75
N ARG A 17 -13.03 1.61 -2.53
CA ARG A 17 -12.96 2.79 -3.42
C ARG A 17 -12.14 2.57 -4.70
N LEU A 18 -11.38 1.48 -4.79
CA LEU A 18 -10.71 1.01 -6.01
C LEU A 18 -11.62 0.13 -6.89
N LYS A 19 -12.90 0.01 -6.49
CA LYS A 19 -13.96 -0.65 -7.25
C LYS A 19 -13.52 -2.07 -7.68
N GLU A 20 -13.63 -2.37 -8.97
CA GLU A 20 -13.40 -3.68 -9.58
C GLU A 20 -11.97 -4.20 -9.38
N LEU A 21 -10.98 -3.34 -9.12
CA LEU A 21 -9.59 -3.76 -8.83
C LEU A 21 -9.44 -4.56 -7.52
N THR A 22 -10.43 -4.48 -6.63
CA THR A 22 -10.36 -5.08 -5.27
C THR A 22 -11.46 -6.08 -4.97
N ILE A 23 -12.31 -6.41 -5.95
CA ILE A 23 -13.45 -7.33 -5.72
C ILE A 23 -12.94 -8.73 -5.34
N HIS A 24 -11.87 -9.20 -5.99
CA HIS A 24 -11.37 -10.57 -5.84
C HIS A 24 -9.99 -10.65 -5.18
N ARG A 25 -9.51 -9.54 -4.59
CA ARG A 25 -8.19 -9.49 -3.96
C ARG A 25 -8.07 -8.38 -2.92
N PRO A 26 -7.21 -8.55 -1.89
CA PRO A 26 -6.96 -7.51 -0.91
C PRO A 26 -6.18 -6.34 -1.53
N LYS A 27 -6.41 -5.11 -1.07
CA LYS A 27 -5.72 -3.91 -1.59
C LYS A 27 -4.18 -4.04 -1.58
N PRO A 28 -3.52 -4.56 -0.53
CA PRO A 28 -2.08 -4.79 -0.53
C PRO A 28 -1.55 -5.65 -1.68
N ALA A 29 -2.39 -6.51 -2.28
CA ALA A 29 -2.02 -7.40 -3.37
C ALA A 29 -2.15 -6.76 -4.77
N ILE A 30 -2.67 -5.54 -4.87
CA ILE A 30 -2.81 -4.84 -6.16
C ILE A 30 -1.42 -4.55 -6.73
N SER A 31 -1.28 -4.79 -8.03
CA SER A 31 -0.06 -4.52 -8.79
C SER A 31 0.26 -3.02 -8.83
N PHE A 32 1.53 -2.65 -8.88
CA PHE A 32 1.99 -1.27 -9.02
C PHE A 32 3.27 -1.21 -9.86
N ALA A 33 3.40 -0.17 -10.68
CA ALA A 33 4.51 0.03 -11.62
C ALA A 33 4.74 -1.16 -12.58
N GLY A 34 3.72 -1.97 -12.81
CA GLY A 34 3.77 -3.16 -13.68
C GLY A 34 4.57 -4.35 -13.17
N LYS A 35 5.20 -4.25 -11.98
CA LYS A 35 6.05 -5.29 -11.38
C LYS A 35 5.73 -5.58 -9.92
N TYR A 36 5.60 -4.52 -9.12
CA TYR A 36 5.46 -4.62 -7.67
C TYR A 36 4.01 -4.88 -7.27
N ARG A 37 3.79 -5.20 -6.01
CA ARG A 37 2.52 -5.03 -5.30
C ARG A 37 2.66 -3.94 -4.24
N LEU A 38 1.55 -3.40 -3.74
CA LEU A 38 1.61 -2.35 -2.71
C LEU A 38 2.35 -2.81 -1.44
N ILE A 39 2.15 -4.06 -1.03
CA ILE A 39 2.83 -4.62 0.14
C ILE A 39 4.36 -4.69 0.00
N ASP A 40 4.88 -4.73 -1.22
CA ASP A 40 6.31 -4.86 -1.47
C ASP A 40 7.09 -3.68 -0.90
N PHE A 41 6.49 -2.49 -0.91
CA PHE A 41 7.11 -1.27 -0.41
C PHE A 41 7.37 -1.36 1.10
N VAL A 42 6.36 -1.76 1.87
CA VAL A 42 6.47 -1.87 3.32
C VAL A 42 7.40 -3.02 3.74
N LEU A 43 7.33 -4.17 3.06
CA LEU A 43 8.23 -5.30 3.32
C LEU A 43 9.68 -4.94 2.99
N SER A 44 9.92 -4.28 1.85
CA SER A 44 11.26 -3.81 1.49
C SER A 44 11.80 -2.76 2.45
N ASN A 45 10.95 -1.86 2.94
CA ASN A 45 11.35 -0.89 3.96
C ASN A 45 11.75 -1.60 5.26
N CYS A 46 11.06 -2.67 5.68
CA CYS A 46 11.47 -3.49 6.82
C CYS A 46 12.87 -4.08 6.60
N THR A 47 13.09 -4.78 5.49
CA THR A 47 14.39 -5.40 5.16
C THR A 47 15.51 -4.37 5.09
N ASN A 48 15.33 -3.29 4.34
CA ASN A 48 16.33 -2.23 4.17
C ASN A 48 16.64 -1.48 5.47
N SER A 49 15.68 -1.45 6.41
CA SER A 49 15.84 -0.88 7.75
C SER A 49 16.42 -1.88 8.77
N GLY A 50 16.65 -3.14 8.39
CA GLY A 50 17.14 -4.17 9.30
C GLY A 50 16.10 -4.65 10.31
N ILE A 51 14.81 -4.58 9.98
CA ILE A 51 13.73 -5.12 10.82
C ILE A 51 13.55 -6.60 10.50
N GLU A 52 13.99 -7.46 11.43
CA GLU A 52 14.05 -8.90 11.22
C GLU A 52 12.74 -9.62 11.51
N GLN A 53 11.94 -9.16 12.47
CA GLN A 53 10.71 -9.84 12.88
C GLN A 53 9.48 -9.10 12.36
N VAL A 54 8.80 -9.67 11.36
CA VAL A 54 7.67 -9.03 10.67
C VAL A 54 6.41 -9.91 10.76
N GLY A 55 5.35 -9.39 11.36
CA GLY A 55 4.01 -9.97 11.28
C GLY A 55 3.15 -9.24 10.26
N VAL A 56 2.40 -9.97 9.42
CA VAL A 56 1.46 -9.39 8.45
C VAL A 56 0.05 -9.82 8.82
N LEU A 57 -0.78 -8.88 9.25
CA LEU A 57 -2.17 -9.13 9.67
C LEU A 57 -3.10 -8.97 8.47
N THR A 58 -3.71 -10.07 8.06
CA THR A 58 -4.63 -10.13 6.90
C THR A 58 -6.05 -10.39 7.38
N GLN A 59 -7.05 -9.96 6.60
CA GLN A 59 -8.46 -10.14 6.97
C GLN A 59 -9.31 -10.63 5.80
N TYR A 60 -9.30 -9.90 4.68
CA TYR A 60 -10.12 -10.17 3.51
C TYR A 60 -9.31 -10.88 2.42
N GLU A 61 -9.90 -11.89 1.78
CA GLU A 61 -9.29 -12.69 0.70
C GLU A 61 -7.80 -13.02 0.93
N PRO A 62 -7.42 -13.57 2.10
CA PRO A 62 -6.02 -13.61 2.53
C PRO A 62 -5.18 -14.61 1.72
N LEU A 63 -5.81 -15.57 1.02
CA LEU A 63 -5.11 -16.66 0.34
C LEU A 63 -4.10 -16.15 -0.69
N GLU A 64 -4.46 -15.13 -1.46
CA GLU A 64 -3.57 -14.58 -2.48
C GLU A 64 -2.32 -13.97 -1.83
N LEU A 65 -2.52 -13.16 -0.78
CA LEU A 65 -1.44 -12.48 -0.09
C LEU A 65 -0.54 -13.47 0.67
N ILE A 66 -1.13 -14.48 1.33
CA ILE A 66 -0.39 -15.60 1.96
C ILE A 66 0.48 -16.31 0.92
N SER A 67 -0.08 -16.66 -0.24
CA SER A 67 0.63 -17.38 -1.31
C SER A 67 1.72 -16.52 -1.97
N TYR A 68 1.48 -15.21 -2.05
CA TYR A 68 2.42 -14.25 -2.61
C TYR A 68 3.64 -14.08 -1.70
N ILE A 69 3.42 -13.80 -0.41
CA ILE A 69 4.49 -13.61 0.57
C ILE A 69 5.24 -14.93 0.82
N GLY A 70 4.51 -16.03 0.99
CA GLY A 70 5.09 -17.33 1.32
C GLY A 70 5.94 -17.26 2.59
N GLU A 71 7.19 -17.73 2.49
CA GLU A 71 8.16 -17.72 3.58
C GLU A 71 8.98 -16.42 3.67
N GLY A 72 8.76 -15.44 2.78
CA GLY A 72 9.45 -14.14 2.81
C GLY A 72 10.75 -14.05 2.02
N SER A 73 11.14 -15.13 1.33
CA SER A 73 12.42 -15.21 0.60
C SER A 73 12.62 -14.14 -0.48
N SER A 74 11.54 -13.62 -1.05
CA SER A 74 11.64 -12.54 -2.05
C SER A 74 12.06 -11.20 -1.45
N TRP A 75 12.00 -11.04 -0.12
CA TRP A 75 12.38 -9.83 0.62
C TRP A 75 13.52 -10.10 1.63
N ASP A 76 14.25 -11.22 1.50
CA ASP A 76 15.27 -11.65 2.47
C ASP A 76 14.74 -11.76 3.93
N LEU A 77 13.45 -12.04 4.11
CA LEU A 77 12.81 -12.24 5.41
C LEU A 77 12.73 -13.72 5.83
N ASP A 78 13.66 -14.54 5.33
CA ASP A 78 13.83 -15.97 5.65
C ASP A 78 15.28 -16.33 6.01
N VAL A 79 16.18 -15.35 6.06
CA VAL A 79 17.61 -15.54 6.32
C VAL A 79 18.03 -14.95 7.67
N HIS A 80 19.11 -15.49 8.24
CA HIS A 80 19.79 -14.93 9.42
C HIS A 80 18.92 -14.71 10.68
N GLY A 81 17.78 -15.40 10.78
CA GLY A 81 16.84 -15.25 11.90
C GLY A 81 15.73 -14.23 11.64
N ALA A 82 15.75 -13.54 10.49
CA ALA A 82 14.61 -12.79 10.02
C ALA A 82 13.44 -13.72 9.67
N SER A 83 12.22 -13.24 9.90
CA SER A 83 11.00 -13.97 9.60
C SER A 83 9.87 -13.03 9.20
N VAL A 84 9.08 -13.46 8.22
CA VAL A 84 7.74 -12.91 7.97
C VAL A 84 6.68 -13.96 8.29
N THR A 85 5.71 -13.59 9.12
CA THR A 85 4.58 -14.46 9.45
C THR A 85 3.28 -13.80 9.03
N VAL A 86 2.58 -14.41 8.08
CA VAL A 86 1.25 -13.95 7.65
C VAL A 86 0.20 -14.57 8.56
N MET A 87 -0.53 -13.73 9.29
CA MET A 87 -1.55 -14.13 10.25
C MET A 87 -2.91 -13.71 9.71
N GLY A 88 -3.78 -14.71 9.48
CA GLY A 88 -5.18 -14.50 9.14
C GLY A 88 -6.07 -14.44 10.38
N PRO A 89 -7.36 -14.12 10.20
CA PRO A 89 -8.33 -14.23 11.28
C PRO A 89 -8.43 -15.70 11.72
N TYR A 90 -8.47 -15.94 13.03
CA TYR A 90 -8.61 -17.28 13.59
C TYR A 90 -9.67 -17.31 14.69
N THR A 91 -10.29 -18.48 14.86
CA THR A 91 -11.28 -18.72 15.92
C THR A 91 -10.55 -18.99 17.23
N SER A 92 -10.76 -18.15 18.25
CA SER A 92 -10.29 -18.44 19.61
C SER A 92 -11.34 -19.25 20.38
N ARG A 93 -10.90 -20.17 21.24
CA ARG A 93 -11.81 -20.92 22.13
C ARG A 93 -12.57 -20.02 23.08
N ASP A 94 -11.98 -18.90 23.47
CA ASP A 94 -12.55 -17.99 24.48
C ASP A 94 -13.45 -16.91 23.86
N TYR A 95 -13.35 -16.67 22.54
CA TYR A 95 -14.02 -15.54 21.88
C TYR A 95 -14.78 -15.87 20.57
N GLY A 96 -14.80 -17.13 20.12
CA GLY A 96 -15.53 -17.53 18.91
C GLY A 96 -14.83 -17.11 17.60
N PHE A 97 -15.60 -16.96 16.51
CA PHE A 97 -15.08 -16.51 15.20
C PHE A 97 -14.82 -15.01 15.28
N LEU A 98 -13.55 -14.63 15.34
CA LEU A 98 -13.16 -13.26 15.55
C LEU A 98 -12.91 -12.60 14.20
N TRP A 99 -13.82 -11.71 13.83
CA TRP A 99 -13.57 -10.75 12.77
C TRP A 99 -12.90 -9.54 13.40
N GLN A 100 -11.69 -9.19 12.94
CA GLN A 100 -10.95 -8.03 13.44
C GLN A 100 -11.71 -6.76 13.02
N GLY A 101 -12.52 -6.21 13.92
CA GLY A 101 -13.39 -5.08 13.65
C GLY A 101 -12.64 -3.76 13.55
N GLY A 102 -11.50 -3.64 14.24
CA GLY A 102 -10.63 -2.46 14.22
C GLY A 102 -9.14 -2.77 14.01
N THR A 103 -8.37 -1.76 13.60
CA THR A 103 -6.94 -1.92 13.28
C THR A 103 -6.08 -2.24 14.51
N ALA A 104 -6.42 -1.69 15.67
CA ALA A 104 -5.72 -1.97 16.92
C ALA A 104 -6.13 -3.31 17.51
N GLU A 105 -7.41 -3.68 17.42
CA GLU A 105 -7.91 -5.00 17.78
C GLU A 105 -7.09 -6.11 17.11
N ALA A 106 -6.80 -5.98 15.81
CA ALA A 106 -5.96 -6.93 15.09
C ALA A 106 -4.59 -7.19 15.75
N VAL A 107 -3.95 -6.12 16.24
CA VAL A 107 -2.65 -6.19 16.93
C VAL A 107 -2.82 -6.79 18.32
N ILE A 108 -3.86 -6.38 19.06
CA ILE A 108 -4.15 -6.87 20.42
C ILE A 108 -4.38 -8.39 20.42
N MET A 109 -5.16 -8.87 19.46
CA MET A 109 -5.45 -10.29 19.31
C MET A 109 -4.20 -11.13 19.01
N ASN A 110 -3.22 -10.54 18.32
CA ASN A 110 -1.96 -11.19 17.96
C ASN A 110 -0.81 -10.80 18.89
N MET A 111 -1.09 -10.25 20.08
CA MET A 111 -0.07 -9.98 21.09
C MET A 111 0.83 -11.18 21.42
N PRO A 112 0.34 -12.43 21.50
CA PRO A 112 1.21 -13.58 21.74
C PRO A 112 2.34 -13.73 20.71
N PHE A 113 2.10 -13.36 19.44
CA PHE A 113 3.14 -13.34 18.41
C PHE A 113 4.19 -12.27 18.69
N ILE A 114 3.79 -11.10 19.20
CA ILE A 114 4.72 -10.00 19.53
C ILE A 114 5.50 -10.35 20.81
N GLU A 115 4.82 -10.90 21.82
CA GLU A 115 5.39 -11.24 23.13
C GLU A 115 6.49 -12.30 23.06
N GLN A 116 6.41 -13.25 22.13
CA GLN A 116 7.43 -14.30 22.01
C GLN A 116 8.82 -13.74 21.66
N TYR A 117 8.89 -12.55 21.06
CA TYR A 117 10.14 -11.88 20.70
C TYR A 117 10.61 -10.85 21.73
N ASP A 118 9.80 -10.56 22.75
CA ASP A 118 10.05 -9.55 23.79
C ASP A 118 10.71 -8.25 23.27
N PRO A 119 10.05 -7.51 22.35
CA PRO A 119 10.64 -6.32 21.73
C PRO A 119 10.74 -5.14 22.70
N ASP A 120 11.71 -4.26 22.46
CA ASP A 120 11.75 -2.94 23.10
C ASP A 120 10.66 -2.04 22.49
N TYR A 121 10.50 -2.11 21.16
CA TYR A 121 9.58 -1.29 20.40
C TYR A 121 8.70 -2.10 19.45
N LEU A 122 7.44 -1.69 19.33
CA LEU A 122 6.49 -2.20 18.34
C LEU A 122 6.37 -1.17 17.20
N LEU A 123 6.70 -1.57 15.99
CA LEU A 123 6.51 -0.79 14.77
C LEU A 123 5.22 -1.24 14.08
N VAL A 124 4.21 -0.38 14.00
CA VAL A 124 2.95 -0.67 13.30
C VAL A 124 2.96 0.05 11.96
N LEU A 125 2.65 -0.67 10.88
CA LEU A 125 2.75 -0.20 9.50
C LEU A 125 1.46 -0.46 8.73
N SER A 126 1.17 0.38 7.75
CA SER A 126 0.11 0.15 6.74
C SER A 126 0.70 -0.45 5.46
N ALA A 127 0.02 -1.47 4.90
CA ALA A 127 0.39 -2.09 3.62
C ALA A 127 -0.21 -1.41 2.38
N ASP A 128 -0.95 -0.32 2.58
CA ASP A 128 -1.81 0.29 1.56
C ASP A 128 -1.21 1.55 0.91
N HIS A 129 0.03 1.90 1.27
CA HIS A 129 0.71 3.12 0.85
C HIS A 129 1.98 2.84 0.06
N ILE A 130 2.35 3.77 -0.82
CA ILE A 130 3.59 3.69 -1.63
C ILE A 130 4.58 4.72 -1.11
N TYR A 131 5.71 4.27 -0.57
CA TYR A 131 6.76 5.11 -0.01
C TYR A 131 8.06 4.33 0.23
N LYS A 132 9.18 5.06 0.40
CA LYS A 132 10.48 4.51 0.79
C LYS A 132 10.96 5.17 2.09
N MET A 133 10.91 4.45 3.20
CA MET A 133 11.26 5.02 4.51
C MET A 133 12.24 4.15 5.25
N ASP A 134 13.33 4.77 5.68
CA ASP A 134 14.28 4.19 6.61
C ASP A 134 13.74 4.27 8.04
N TYR A 135 13.18 3.16 8.52
CA TYR A 135 12.58 3.07 9.85
C TYR A 135 13.62 3.26 10.96
N ARG A 136 14.92 3.05 10.69
CA ARG A 136 15.96 3.29 11.70
C ARG A 136 15.94 4.73 12.17
N LYS A 137 15.80 5.68 11.24
CA LYS A 137 15.71 7.12 11.56
C LYS A 137 14.48 7.45 12.42
N LEU A 138 13.35 6.82 12.13
CA LEU A 138 12.12 6.97 12.91
C LEU A 138 12.26 6.39 14.32
N ILE A 139 12.87 5.21 14.43
CA ILE A 139 13.12 4.53 15.70
C ILE A 139 14.16 5.32 16.53
N ASP A 140 15.24 5.79 15.91
CA ASP A 140 16.25 6.64 16.56
C ASP A 140 15.61 7.91 17.11
N TYR A 141 14.74 8.58 16.33
CA TYR A 141 13.99 9.73 16.81
C TYR A 141 13.06 9.39 17.99
N HIS A 142 12.36 8.26 17.93
CA HIS A 142 11.51 7.78 19.02
C HIS A 142 12.32 7.58 20.32
N ILE A 143 13.52 6.99 20.20
CA ILE A 143 14.44 6.76 21.32
C ILE A 143 14.97 8.10 21.88
N GLU A 144 15.45 8.99 21.01
CA GLU A 144 15.99 10.31 21.38
C GLU A 144 14.97 11.15 22.15
N LYS A 145 13.70 11.09 21.75
CA LYS A 145 12.60 11.80 22.42
C LYS A 145 12.12 11.12 23.69
N GLN A 146 12.61 9.91 23.99
CA GLN A 146 12.06 9.03 25.02
C GLN A 146 10.54 8.90 24.88
N ALA A 147 10.09 8.78 23.63
CA ALA A 147 8.68 8.77 23.30
C ALA A 147 8.04 7.45 23.75
N GLU A 148 6.76 7.53 24.09
CA GLU A 148 5.92 6.36 24.33
C GLU A 148 5.16 5.96 23.06
N LEU A 149 4.88 6.96 22.21
CA LEU A 149 4.35 6.80 20.87
C LEU A 149 4.98 7.85 19.94
N THR A 150 5.46 7.41 18.78
CA THR A 150 5.81 8.30 17.67
C THR A 150 4.96 7.98 16.45
N ILE A 151 4.37 9.01 15.84
CA ILE A 151 3.56 8.90 14.62
C ILE A 151 4.31 9.53 13.46
N SER A 152 4.51 8.78 12.37
CA SER A 152 5.03 9.35 11.14
C SER A 152 3.94 10.19 10.46
N THR A 153 4.31 11.38 10.03
CA THR A 153 3.41 12.39 9.47
C THR A 153 3.95 12.93 8.16
N ILE A 154 3.06 13.42 7.31
CA ILE A 154 3.42 14.09 6.07
C ILE A 154 2.58 15.35 5.90
N ARG A 155 3.14 16.39 5.26
CA ARG A 155 2.38 17.58 4.89
C ARG A 155 1.52 17.31 3.67
N VAL A 156 0.22 17.58 3.79
CA VAL A 156 -0.74 17.46 2.69
C VAL A 156 -1.35 18.82 2.31
N PRO A 157 -1.77 19.00 1.06
CA PRO A 157 -2.58 20.15 0.65
C PRO A 157 -3.87 20.26 1.46
N LYS A 158 -4.38 21.48 1.66
CA LYS A 158 -5.60 21.73 2.45
C LYS A 158 -6.84 21.01 1.90
N GLU A 159 -6.92 20.80 0.60
CA GLU A 159 -8.01 20.07 -0.06
C GLU A 159 -8.06 18.58 0.30
N ASP A 160 -6.94 17.99 0.73
CA ASP A 160 -6.84 16.57 1.05
C ASP A 160 -6.98 16.27 2.55
N THR A 161 -6.98 17.28 3.44
CA THR A 161 -6.95 17.07 4.90
C THR A 161 -8.12 16.26 5.43
N SER A 162 -9.30 16.36 4.80
CA SER A 162 -10.50 15.63 5.21
C SER A 162 -10.43 14.11 5.00
N ARG A 163 -9.40 13.63 4.29
CA ARG A 163 -9.22 12.20 3.97
C ARG A 163 -8.38 11.45 5.00
N PHE A 164 -7.66 12.17 5.86
CA PHE A 164 -6.62 11.63 6.73
C PHE A 164 -6.87 11.96 8.20
N GLY A 165 -6.17 11.25 9.09
CA GLY A 165 -6.04 11.63 10.49
C GLY A 165 -5.08 12.81 10.62
N MET A 166 -5.55 13.94 11.12
CA MET A 166 -4.84 15.20 11.17
C MET A 166 -4.29 15.44 12.57
N LEU A 167 -3.04 15.94 12.65
CA LEU A 167 -2.35 16.13 13.93
C LEU A 167 -2.03 17.60 14.16
N LYS A 168 -2.22 18.08 15.38
CA LYS A 168 -1.64 19.36 15.83
C LYS A 168 -0.48 19.07 16.76
N VAL A 169 0.59 19.83 16.58
CA VAL A 169 1.83 19.68 17.34
C VAL A 169 2.25 21.00 17.95
N ASN A 170 2.98 20.94 19.06
CA ASN A 170 3.65 22.10 19.63
C ASN A 170 5.05 22.33 19.00
N ASP A 171 5.78 23.35 19.48
CA ASP A 171 7.12 23.72 19.00
C ASP A 171 8.19 22.62 19.13
N GLN A 172 7.91 21.54 19.88
CA GLN A 172 8.81 20.41 20.09
C GLN A 172 8.38 19.15 19.33
N ASN A 173 7.38 19.27 18.44
CA ASN A 173 6.70 18.19 17.74
C ASN A 173 5.93 17.22 18.66
N ARG A 174 5.61 17.61 19.89
CA ARG A 174 4.71 16.81 20.75
C ARG A 174 3.30 16.98 20.21
N ILE A 175 2.59 15.86 20.03
CA ILE A 175 1.22 15.87 19.53
C ILE A 175 0.28 16.31 20.65
N ILE A 176 -0.50 17.35 20.38
CA ILE A 176 -1.46 17.93 21.33
C ILE A 176 -2.90 17.53 21.00
N GLU A 177 -3.19 17.23 19.73
CA GLU A 177 -4.52 16.90 19.24
C GLU A 177 -4.40 15.98 18.03
N PHE A 178 -5.31 15.02 17.93
CA PHE A 178 -5.48 14.11 16.80
C PHE A 178 -6.96 14.08 16.40
N GLU A 179 -7.24 14.37 15.13
CA GLU A 179 -8.59 14.40 14.57
C GLU A 179 -8.68 13.41 13.39
N GLU A 180 -9.47 12.34 13.49
CA GLU A 180 -9.67 11.40 12.37
C GLU A 180 -10.63 11.99 11.33
N LYS A 181 -10.15 12.22 10.11
CA LYS A 181 -10.94 12.69 8.94
C LYS A 181 -11.83 13.90 9.27
N PRO A 182 -11.24 15.01 9.75
CA PRO A 182 -12.00 16.19 10.12
C PRO A 182 -12.60 16.84 8.88
N LYS A 183 -13.80 17.42 9.00
CA LYS A 183 -14.39 18.21 7.92
C LYS A 183 -13.56 19.46 7.60
N GLU A 184 -13.01 20.08 8.64
CA GLU A 184 -12.15 21.25 8.57
C GLU A 184 -11.07 21.14 9.65
N THR A 185 -9.84 21.51 9.33
CA THR A 185 -8.73 21.62 10.28
C THR A 185 -7.78 22.73 9.82
N ASP A 186 -7.07 23.34 10.75
CA ASP A 186 -6.02 24.32 10.48
C ASP A 186 -4.63 23.67 10.33
N SER A 187 -4.52 22.37 10.62
CA SER A 187 -3.30 21.58 10.40
C SER A 187 -3.17 21.06 8.98
N GLN A 188 -1.93 20.88 8.54
CA GLN A 188 -1.59 20.17 7.30
C GLN A 188 -0.78 18.91 7.55
N LEU A 189 -0.54 18.52 8.80
CA LEU A 189 0.17 17.30 9.16
C LEU A 189 -0.81 16.13 9.21
N ALA A 190 -0.73 15.25 8.22
CA ALA A 190 -1.52 14.03 8.14
C ALA A 190 -0.72 12.83 8.67
N SER A 191 -1.39 11.94 9.39
CA SER A 191 -0.86 10.65 9.81
C SER A 191 -0.65 9.75 8.60
N MET A 192 0.52 9.12 8.52
CA MET A 192 0.82 8.13 7.49
C MET A 192 0.35 6.71 7.84
N GLY A 193 -0.22 6.51 9.04
CA GLY A 193 -0.55 5.18 9.54
C GLY A 193 0.68 4.33 9.89
N ILE A 194 1.76 4.99 10.32
CA ILE A 194 3.03 4.37 10.72
C ILE A 194 3.32 4.84 12.16
N TYR A 195 3.42 3.89 13.08
CA TYR A 195 3.53 4.16 14.51
C TYR A 195 4.69 3.39 15.12
N VAL A 196 5.47 4.04 15.99
CA VAL A 196 6.43 3.37 16.87
C VAL A 196 5.93 3.50 18.29
N PHE A 197 5.70 2.37 18.95
CA PHE A 197 5.31 2.31 20.35
C PHE A 197 6.46 1.79 21.19
N ASN A 198 6.64 2.37 22.38
CA ASN A 198 7.33 1.66 23.45
C ASN A 198 6.50 0.43 23.84
N TRP A 199 7.05 -0.78 23.69
CA TRP A 199 6.26 -2.00 23.82
C TRP A 199 5.68 -2.18 25.22
N LYS A 200 6.48 -1.89 26.25
CA LYS A 200 6.04 -1.99 27.65
C LYS A 200 4.88 -1.03 27.92
N LYS A 201 5.00 0.23 27.48
CA LYS A 201 3.94 1.23 27.66
C LYS A 201 2.69 0.87 26.87
N PHE A 202 2.83 0.38 25.64
CA PHE A 202 1.70 -0.12 24.85
C PHE A 202 0.94 -1.21 25.58
N LYS A 203 1.64 -2.22 26.10
CA LYS A 203 1.00 -3.27 26.91
C LYS A 203 0.31 -2.69 28.12
N GLU A 204 0.97 -1.82 28.88
CA GLU A 204 0.37 -1.21 30.06
C GLU A 204 -0.92 -0.46 29.71
N GLU A 205 -0.90 0.44 28.74
CA GLU A 205 -2.07 1.25 28.38
C GLU A 205 -3.21 0.40 27.80
N ILE A 206 -2.89 -0.55 26.90
CA ILE A 206 -3.87 -1.45 26.31
C ILE A 206 -4.48 -2.38 27.36
N VAL A 207 -3.66 -2.94 28.25
CA VAL A 207 -4.14 -3.85 29.31
C VAL A 207 -5.05 -3.12 30.30
N HIS A 208 -4.71 -1.88 30.66
CA HIS A 208 -5.52 -1.09 31.60
C HIS A 208 -6.88 -0.72 31.01
N LYS A 209 -6.95 -0.36 29.73
CA LYS A 209 -8.17 0.15 29.10
C LYS A 209 -9.04 -0.94 28.45
N TYR A 210 -8.43 -1.88 27.74
CA TYR A 210 -9.16 -2.81 26.86
C TYR A 210 -9.21 -4.25 27.38
N TYR A 211 -8.32 -4.70 28.27
CA TYR A 211 -8.31 -6.11 28.71
C TYR A 211 -9.53 -6.56 29.53
N LYS A 212 -10.35 -5.60 29.99
CA LYS A 212 -11.57 -5.86 30.79
C LYS A 212 -12.87 -5.76 29.99
N HIS A 213 -12.82 -5.29 28.74
CA HIS A 213 -13.97 -5.11 27.86
C HIS A 213 -13.74 -5.90 26.56
N LEU A 214 -14.81 -6.34 25.91
CA LEU A 214 -14.70 -7.00 24.61
C LEU A 214 -14.01 -6.03 23.63
N TYR A 215 -12.88 -6.44 23.04
CA TYR A 215 -12.03 -5.64 22.15
C TYR A 215 -12.65 -5.31 20.78
N GLU A 216 -13.96 -5.49 20.65
CA GLU A 216 -14.65 -5.44 19.37
C GLU A 216 -14.56 -4.02 18.78
N GLY A 217 -13.89 -3.89 17.64
CA GLY A 217 -13.86 -2.66 16.85
C GLY A 217 -12.81 -1.63 17.26
N VAL A 218 -11.87 -1.95 18.16
CA VAL A 218 -10.86 -0.97 18.63
C VAL A 218 -9.90 -0.58 17.50
N ASP A 219 -9.80 0.71 17.22
CA ASP A 219 -9.00 1.29 16.14
C ASP A 219 -7.85 2.17 16.64
N PHE A 220 -6.72 2.19 15.90
CA PHE A 220 -5.59 3.03 16.28
C PHE A 220 -5.92 4.52 16.27
N ALA A 221 -6.57 5.01 15.21
CA ALA A 221 -6.87 6.43 15.02
C ALA A 221 -8.00 6.89 15.94
N GLN A 222 -9.03 6.07 16.11
CA GLN A 222 -10.22 6.47 16.89
C GLN A 222 -10.06 6.25 18.39
N ASP A 223 -9.28 5.25 18.82
CA ASP A 223 -9.26 4.82 20.21
C ASP A 223 -7.87 4.91 20.84
N VAL A 224 -6.85 4.27 20.24
CA VAL A 224 -5.53 4.12 20.87
C VAL A 224 -4.75 5.42 20.89
N ILE A 225 -4.65 6.13 19.77
CA ILE A 225 -3.89 7.40 19.69
C ILE A 225 -4.51 8.46 20.62
N PRO A 226 -5.84 8.73 20.57
CA PRO A 226 -6.48 9.64 21.52
C PRO A 226 -6.23 9.25 22.97
N HIS A 227 -6.28 7.95 23.30
CA HIS A 227 -6.01 7.48 24.66
C HIS A 227 -4.61 7.84 25.15
N PHE A 228 -3.58 7.63 24.32
CA PHE A 228 -2.21 8.00 24.68
C PHE A 228 -2.08 9.51 24.94
N ILE A 229 -2.74 10.33 24.12
CA ILE A 229 -2.75 11.79 24.29
C ILE A 229 -3.47 12.19 25.58
N GLU A 230 -4.65 11.62 25.86
CA GLU A 230 -5.44 11.88 27.07
C GLU A 230 -4.72 11.44 28.35
N ALA A 231 -3.93 10.37 28.28
CA ALA A 231 -3.09 9.88 29.37
C ALA A 231 -1.81 10.72 29.60
N ASP A 232 -1.65 11.84 28.88
CA ASP A 232 -0.45 12.69 28.87
C ASP A 232 0.85 11.93 28.54
N SER A 233 0.72 10.87 27.74
CA SER A 233 1.86 10.08 27.30
C SER A 233 2.81 10.91 26.43
N ALA A 234 4.07 10.50 26.35
CA ALA A 234 5.07 11.14 25.51
C ALA A 234 4.84 10.83 24.02
N VAL A 235 3.87 11.53 23.40
CA VAL A 235 3.45 11.33 22.01
C VAL A 235 4.08 12.38 21.08
N TYR A 236 4.80 11.94 20.06
CA TYR A 236 5.53 12.85 19.14
C TYR A 236 5.22 12.58 17.67
N ALA A 237 5.19 13.64 16.87
CA ALA A 237 5.18 13.54 15.42
C ALA A 237 6.62 13.46 14.89
N TYR A 238 6.81 12.60 13.89
CA TYR A 238 7.99 12.56 13.03
C TYR A 238 7.55 12.99 11.63
N GLU A 239 8.06 14.11 11.13
CA GLU A 239 7.73 14.61 9.79
C GLU A 239 8.59 13.88 8.76
N TYR A 240 7.96 13.08 7.90
CA TYR A 240 8.62 12.37 6.82
C TYR A 240 8.75 13.27 5.60
N GLU A 241 9.98 13.42 5.15
CA GLU A 241 10.32 14.13 3.93
C GLU A 241 10.64 13.11 2.84
N GLY A 242 9.68 12.85 1.96
CA GLY A 242 9.85 11.95 0.83
C GLY A 242 8.55 11.69 0.08
N TYR A 243 8.64 10.88 -0.97
CA TYR A 243 7.45 10.49 -1.72
C TYR A 243 6.56 9.58 -0.87
N TRP A 244 5.27 9.90 -0.86
CA TRP A 244 4.22 9.09 -0.26
C TRP A 244 2.92 9.30 -1.05
N ARG A 245 2.20 8.20 -1.29
CA ARG A 245 0.85 8.23 -1.88
C ARG A 245 -0.06 7.23 -1.17
N ASP A 246 -1.25 7.68 -0.79
CA ASP A 246 -2.42 6.82 -0.52
C ASP A 246 -3.14 6.53 -1.84
N VAL A 247 -2.98 5.31 -2.34
CA VAL A 247 -3.69 4.80 -3.51
C VAL A 247 -5.08 4.31 -3.13
N GLY A 248 -5.94 5.26 -2.75
CA GLY A 248 -7.27 5.00 -2.23
C GLY A 248 -8.39 4.98 -3.27
N THR A 249 -8.19 5.56 -4.44
CA THR A 249 -9.16 5.65 -5.56
C THR A 249 -8.49 5.32 -6.89
N VAL A 250 -9.28 5.01 -7.92
CA VAL A 250 -8.79 4.70 -9.28
C VAL A 250 -7.87 5.80 -9.81
N GLU A 251 -8.26 7.07 -9.63
CA GLU A 251 -7.52 8.25 -10.08
C GLU A 251 -6.20 8.40 -9.33
N SER A 252 -6.21 8.24 -8.00
CA SER A 252 -4.97 8.29 -7.21
C SER A 252 -4.01 7.15 -7.55
N TYR A 253 -4.55 5.98 -7.88
CA TYR A 253 -3.78 4.81 -8.28
C TYR A 253 -3.17 4.99 -9.68
N TRP A 254 -3.93 5.51 -10.65
CA TRP A 254 -3.40 5.91 -11.96
C TRP A 254 -2.35 7.00 -11.84
N LYS A 255 -2.63 8.06 -11.07
CA LYS A 255 -1.71 9.18 -10.89
C LYS A 255 -0.39 8.72 -10.27
N ALA A 256 -0.42 7.85 -9.27
CA ALA A 256 0.78 7.27 -8.69
C ALA A 256 1.63 6.47 -9.71
N HIS A 257 1.03 5.88 -10.75
CA HIS A 257 1.77 5.27 -11.86
C HIS A 257 2.39 6.33 -12.78
N MET A 258 1.63 7.38 -13.09
CA MET A 258 2.12 8.45 -13.94
C MET A 258 3.26 9.24 -13.30
N ASP A 259 3.27 9.37 -11.97
CA ASP A 259 4.36 9.97 -11.18
C ASP A 259 5.72 9.27 -11.39
N LEU A 260 5.73 8.02 -11.89
CA LEU A 260 6.94 7.26 -12.21
C LEU A 260 7.51 7.56 -13.61
N LEU A 261 6.69 8.12 -14.49
CA LEU A 261 7.04 8.39 -15.88
C LEU A 261 7.73 9.75 -16.00
N GLY A 262 8.56 9.91 -17.03
CA GLY A 262 9.33 11.13 -17.25
C GLY A 262 10.75 11.05 -16.69
N THR A 263 11.34 12.22 -16.39
CA THR A 263 12.75 12.34 -15.95
C THR A 263 12.89 12.62 -14.45
N GLN A 264 11.78 12.86 -13.77
CA GLN A 264 11.71 13.11 -12.33
C GLN A 264 10.85 12.02 -11.69
N ASP A 265 11.39 10.81 -11.57
CA ASP A 265 10.79 9.77 -10.74
C ASP A 265 10.88 10.20 -9.27
N GLU A 266 9.77 10.73 -8.73
CA GLU A 266 9.71 11.20 -7.33
C GLU A 266 9.93 10.06 -6.32
N LEU A 267 9.56 8.83 -6.68
CA LEU A 267 9.72 7.63 -5.86
C LEU A 267 11.13 7.02 -5.96
N GLN A 268 11.88 7.39 -7.00
CA GLN A 268 13.27 6.99 -7.25
C GLN A 268 13.45 5.46 -7.26
N LEU A 269 12.67 4.73 -8.05
CA LEU A 269 12.75 3.26 -8.17
C LEU A 269 14.10 2.78 -8.73
N HIS A 270 14.84 3.65 -9.42
CA HIS A 270 16.21 3.38 -9.88
C HIS A 270 17.29 3.61 -8.80
N ASP A 271 16.94 3.99 -7.57
CA ASP A 271 17.87 4.01 -6.45
C ASP A 271 18.16 2.59 -5.97
N TYR A 272 19.29 2.03 -6.40
CA TYR A 272 19.77 0.71 -6.02
C TYR A 272 20.34 0.64 -4.60
N SER A 273 20.50 1.76 -3.90
CA SER A 273 20.86 1.77 -2.48
C SER A 273 19.67 1.49 -1.56
N TRP A 274 18.44 1.70 -2.07
CA TRP A 274 17.19 1.35 -1.43
C TRP A 274 16.26 0.59 -2.40
N PRO A 275 16.60 -0.68 -2.71
CA PRO A 275 15.83 -1.48 -3.64
C PRO A 275 14.44 -1.80 -3.09
N ILE A 276 13.45 -1.87 -3.98
CA ILE A 276 12.16 -2.50 -3.67
C ILE A 276 12.24 -3.95 -4.12
N PHE A 277 12.21 -4.84 -3.15
CA PHE A 277 12.16 -6.28 -3.34
C PHE A 277 10.73 -6.73 -3.66
N SER A 278 10.61 -7.77 -4.47
CA SER A 278 9.32 -8.28 -4.93
C SER A 278 9.48 -9.67 -5.52
N LYS A 279 8.42 -10.48 -5.41
CA LYS A 279 8.35 -11.78 -6.07
C LYS A 279 8.18 -11.58 -7.58
N THR A 280 9.27 -11.74 -8.31
CA THR A 280 9.31 -11.55 -9.77
C THR A 280 9.04 -12.88 -10.49
N PRO A 281 8.15 -12.92 -11.50
CA PRO A 281 7.92 -14.13 -12.29
C PRO A 281 9.13 -14.43 -13.19
N ASN A 282 9.39 -15.70 -13.49
CA ASN A 282 10.43 -16.09 -14.44
C ASN A 282 9.89 -16.00 -15.88
N LEU A 283 9.99 -14.83 -16.49
CA LEU A 283 9.48 -14.53 -17.83
C LEU A 283 10.61 -14.14 -18.79
N PRO A 284 10.43 -14.32 -20.11
CA PRO A 284 11.40 -13.81 -21.08
C PRO A 284 11.44 -12.26 -21.06
N PRO A 285 12.51 -11.63 -21.55
CA PRO A 285 12.54 -10.19 -21.78
C PRO A 285 11.37 -9.74 -22.66
N HIS A 286 10.94 -8.48 -22.51
CA HIS A 286 9.97 -7.91 -23.42
C HIS A 286 10.50 -7.89 -24.87
N HIS A 287 9.59 -8.02 -25.82
CA HIS A 287 9.89 -7.94 -27.24
C HIS A 287 9.13 -6.76 -27.84
N ILE A 288 9.89 -5.76 -28.31
CA ILE A 288 9.36 -4.64 -29.10
C ILE A 288 9.60 -4.96 -30.57
N LEU A 289 8.53 -5.14 -31.34
CA LEU A 289 8.59 -5.69 -32.69
C LEU A 289 8.75 -4.59 -33.73
N GLN A 290 9.08 -4.99 -34.97
CA GLN A 290 9.30 -4.06 -36.07
C GLN A 290 8.05 -3.19 -36.33
N GLY A 291 8.25 -1.86 -36.27
CA GLY A 291 7.18 -0.88 -36.50
C GLY A 291 6.48 -0.42 -35.22
N ALA A 292 6.69 -1.09 -34.09
CA ALA A 292 6.19 -0.65 -32.80
C ALA A 292 6.88 0.64 -32.34
N LYS A 293 6.17 1.45 -31.55
CA LYS A 293 6.71 2.68 -30.96
C LYS A 293 6.46 2.68 -29.46
N VAL A 294 7.50 2.93 -28.69
CA VAL A 294 7.42 3.03 -27.23
C VAL A 294 8.11 4.32 -26.81
N LYS A 295 7.38 5.23 -26.16
CA LYS A 295 7.91 6.53 -25.75
C LYS A 295 7.37 6.93 -24.38
N ASN A 296 8.30 7.26 -23.47
CA ASN A 296 8.00 7.57 -22.07
C ASN A 296 7.14 6.48 -21.40
N ALA A 297 7.54 5.22 -21.51
CA ALA A 297 6.75 4.10 -21.05
C ALA A 297 7.61 3.04 -20.38
N TRP A 298 7.04 2.33 -19.42
CA TRP A 298 7.67 1.19 -18.76
C TRP A 298 7.01 -0.09 -19.28
N VAL A 299 7.81 -1.04 -19.77
CA VAL A 299 7.32 -2.31 -20.36
C VAL A 299 8.01 -3.48 -19.67
N ASN A 300 7.22 -4.29 -18.96
CA ASN A 300 7.72 -5.39 -18.15
C ASN A 300 7.92 -6.70 -18.93
N GLU A 301 8.51 -7.68 -18.25
CA GLU A 301 8.88 -8.98 -18.84
C GLU A 301 7.68 -9.74 -19.39
N GLY A 302 7.91 -10.53 -20.45
CA GLY A 302 6.90 -11.32 -21.15
C GLY A 302 6.04 -10.51 -22.13
N CYS A 303 6.21 -9.19 -22.23
CA CYS A 303 5.42 -8.38 -23.16
C CYS A 303 5.80 -8.58 -24.63
N MET A 304 4.80 -8.49 -25.51
CA MET A 304 4.98 -8.40 -26.96
C MET A 304 4.28 -7.16 -27.50
N ILE A 305 5.05 -6.20 -28.00
CA ILE A 305 4.54 -4.90 -28.46
C ILE A 305 4.69 -4.80 -29.97
N PHE A 306 3.56 -4.77 -30.68
CA PHE A 306 3.44 -4.55 -32.11
C PHE A 306 2.90 -3.15 -32.44
N GLY A 307 2.09 -2.57 -31.54
CA GLY A 307 1.46 -1.26 -31.67
C GLY A 307 2.29 -0.10 -31.10
N GLU A 308 1.60 0.94 -30.65
CA GLU A 308 2.20 2.16 -30.11
C GLU A 308 1.83 2.37 -28.63
N VAL A 309 2.83 2.70 -27.80
CA VAL A 309 2.67 2.92 -26.36
C VAL A 309 3.33 4.24 -25.97
N TYR A 310 2.53 5.16 -25.45
CA TYR A 310 2.93 6.52 -25.07
C TYR A 310 2.55 6.80 -23.63
N ASN A 311 3.48 7.35 -22.85
CA ASN A 311 3.20 7.82 -21.49
C ASN A 311 2.42 6.80 -20.63
N SER A 312 2.84 5.53 -20.67
CA SER A 312 2.04 4.42 -20.13
C SER A 312 2.91 3.39 -19.42
N ILE A 313 2.28 2.61 -18.53
CA ILE A 313 2.92 1.47 -17.86
C ILE A 313 2.26 0.18 -18.33
N VAL A 314 3.07 -0.77 -18.78
CA VAL A 314 2.64 -2.09 -19.24
C VAL A 314 3.26 -3.15 -18.34
N ALA A 315 2.40 -3.87 -17.62
CA ALA A 315 2.75 -4.93 -16.69
C ALA A 315 3.21 -6.21 -17.42
N HIS A 316 3.46 -7.29 -16.68
CA HIS A 316 3.98 -8.52 -17.24
C HIS A 316 3.03 -9.20 -18.24
N ARG A 317 3.60 -9.89 -19.25
CA ARG A 317 2.89 -10.75 -20.22
C ARG A 317 1.81 -10.07 -21.07
N CYS A 318 1.80 -8.75 -21.18
CA CYS A 318 0.81 -8.07 -22.00
C CYS A 318 1.14 -8.16 -23.50
N VAL A 319 0.11 -8.18 -24.34
CA VAL A 319 0.24 -8.11 -25.80
C VAL A 319 -0.47 -6.85 -26.28
N ILE A 320 0.22 -6.05 -27.08
CA ILE A 320 -0.36 -4.87 -27.74
C ILE A 320 -0.18 -5.05 -29.24
N GLU A 321 -1.26 -5.42 -29.93
CA GLU A 321 -1.23 -5.78 -31.34
C GLU A 321 -1.01 -4.58 -32.27
N LYS A 322 -0.77 -4.90 -33.54
CA LYS A 322 -0.47 -3.91 -34.57
C LYS A 322 -1.64 -2.94 -34.73
N GLY A 323 -1.35 -1.65 -34.90
CA GLY A 323 -2.37 -0.62 -35.08
C GLY A 323 -3.00 -0.15 -33.77
N ALA A 324 -2.86 -0.91 -32.67
CA ALA A 324 -3.29 -0.45 -31.37
C ALA A 324 -2.42 0.69 -30.86
N VAL A 325 -3.04 1.67 -30.20
CA VAL A 325 -2.38 2.82 -29.59
C VAL A 325 -2.85 2.95 -28.13
N VAL A 326 -1.90 2.99 -27.21
CA VAL A 326 -2.13 3.15 -25.77
C VAL A 326 -1.45 4.42 -25.30
N GLU A 327 -2.22 5.36 -24.75
CA GLU A 327 -1.74 6.66 -24.25
C GLU A 327 -2.17 6.89 -22.81
N ASP A 328 -1.30 7.47 -21.98
CA ASP A 328 -1.65 7.96 -20.64
C ASP A 328 -2.39 6.91 -19.79
N SER A 329 -1.97 5.64 -19.89
CA SER A 329 -2.74 4.48 -19.40
C SER A 329 -1.88 3.46 -18.66
N VAL A 330 -2.54 2.62 -17.87
CA VAL A 330 -1.94 1.51 -17.12
C VAL A 330 -2.53 0.20 -17.62
N ILE A 331 -1.69 -0.69 -18.12
CA ILE A 331 -2.07 -2.01 -18.64
C ILE A 331 -1.58 -3.07 -17.66
N LEU A 332 -2.49 -3.73 -16.95
CA LEU A 332 -2.17 -4.73 -15.93
C LEU A 332 -1.91 -6.11 -16.54
N THR A 333 -1.56 -7.07 -15.69
CA THR A 333 -0.84 -8.30 -16.05
C THR A 333 -1.62 -9.14 -17.05
N SER A 334 -0.95 -9.65 -18.07
CA SER A 334 -1.54 -10.54 -19.10
C SER A 334 -2.69 -9.91 -19.90
N ALA A 335 -2.90 -8.60 -19.85
CA ALA A 335 -3.90 -7.97 -20.70
C ALA A 335 -3.53 -8.09 -22.19
N PHE A 336 -4.53 -8.30 -23.03
CA PHE A 336 -4.38 -8.47 -24.48
C PHE A 336 -5.16 -7.36 -25.18
N ILE A 337 -4.45 -6.48 -25.88
CA ILE A 337 -5.05 -5.42 -26.69
C ILE A 337 -4.97 -5.85 -28.15
N GLU A 338 -6.11 -6.20 -28.74
CA GLU A 338 -6.20 -6.58 -30.15
C GLU A 338 -5.92 -5.40 -31.09
N HIS A 339 -5.78 -5.71 -32.37
CA HIS A 339 -5.36 -4.75 -33.39
C HIS A 339 -6.32 -3.55 -33.54
N ASP A 340 -5.73 -2.43 -33.95
CA ASP A 340 -6.45 -1.18 -34.28
C ASP A 340 -7.32 -0.60 -33.13
N CYS A 341 -6.99 -0.89 -31.87
CA CYS A 341 -7.60 -0.26 -30.70
C CYS A 341 -7.02 1.12 -30.38
N TYR A 342 -7.79 1.99 -29.74
CA TYR A 342 -7.31 3.25 -29.18
C TYR A 342 -7.67 3.36 -27.70
N ILE A 343 -6.67 3.39 -26.82
CA ILE A 343 -6.86 3.41 -25.37
C ILE A 343 -6.19 4.65 -24.79
N LYS A 344 -6.95 5.45 -24.03
CA LYS A 344 -6.45 6.67 -23.41
C LYS A 344 -7.05 6.93 -22.03
N TYR A 345 -6.23 7.37 -21.07
CA TYR A 345 -6.65 7.65 -19.69
C TYR A 345 -7.43 6.47 -19.06
N ALA A 346 -6.88 5.27 -19.21
CA ALA A 346 -7.52 4.05 -18.78
C ALA A 346 -6.61 3.17 -17.93
N ILE A 347 -7.23 2.32 -17.12
CA ILE A 347 -6.60 1.18 -16.46
C ILE A 347 -7.24 -0.08 -17.02
N ILE A 348 -6.46 -0.89 -17.72
CA ILE A 348 -6.90 -2.19 -18.22
C ILE A 348 -6.50 -3.25 -17.20
N GLY A 349 -7.48 -3.95 -16.65
CA GLY A 349 -7.36 -4.97 -15.61
C GLY A 349 -6.53 -6.18 -16.01
N ASP A 350 -6.15 -7.00 -15.03
CA ASP A 350 -5.42 -8.24 -15.31
C ASP A 350 -6.24 -9.18 -16.20
N GLU A 351 -5.57 -9.83 -17.15
CA GLU A 351 -6.13 -10.84 -18.07
C GLU A 351 -7.25 -10.37 -19.00
N VAL A 352 -7.55 -9.06 -19.00
CA VAL A 352 -8.57 -8.46 -19.87
C VAL A 352 -8.14 -8.51 -21.33
N VAL A 353 -9.05 -8.98 -22.19
CA VAL A 353 -8.89 -8.95 -23.65
C VAL A 353 -9.76 -7.81 -24.20
N ILE A 354 -9.12 -6.81 -24.81
CA ILE A 354 -9.81 -5.70 -25.49
C ILE A 354 -9.99 -6.07 -26.96
N PRO A 355 -11.24 -6.21 -27.47
CA PRO A 355 -11.51 -6.61 -28.84
C PRO A 355 -10.98 -5.61 -29.87
N ALA A 356 -10.68 -6.08 -31.07
CA ALA A 356 -10.17 -5.26 -32.15
C ALA A 356 -11.10 -4.08 -32.46
N HIS A 357 -10.52 -2.96 -32.91
CA HIS A 357 -11.23 -1.73 -33.25
C HIS A 357 -11.99 -1.07 -32.09
N THR A 358 -11.64 -1.37 -30.84
CA THR A 358 -12.26 -0.73 -29.66
C THR A 358 -11.59 0.61 -29.34
N GLU A 359 -12.39 1.64 -29.05
CA GLU A 359 -11.92 2.93 -28.53
C GLU A 359 -12.30 3.13 -27.06
N LEU A 360 -11.34 3.16 -26.14
CA LEU A 360 -11.56 3.34 -24.70
C LEU A 360 -10.89 4.64 -24.25
N ILE A 361 -11.70 5.69 -24.03
CA ILE A 361 -11.20 7.04 -23.76
C ILE A 361 -11.80 7.55 -22.43
N GLY A 362 -10.95 7.60 -21.40
CA GLY A 362 -11.24 8.29 -20.14
C GLY A 362 -10.78 9.76 -20.17
N ARG A 363 -10.68 10.36 -18.99
CA ARG A 363 -10.16 11.72 -18.77
C ARG A 363 -9.21 11.73 -17.57
N GLU A 364 -8.31 12.70 -17.49
CA GLU A 364 -7.37 12.83 -16.37
C GLU A 364 -8.07 12.93 -15.00
N ASP A 365 -9.26 13.53 -14.96
CA ASP A 365 -10.12 13.65 -13.78
C ASP A 365 -11.14 12.52 -13.63
N GLU A 366 -11.23 11.62 -14.61
CA GLU A 366 -12.16 10.48 -14.64
C GLU A 366 -11.54 9.32 -15.43
N ILE A 367 -10.67 8.58 -14.75
CA ILE A 367 -9.92 7.47 -15.35
C ILE A 367 -10.87 6.29 -15.61
N LEU A 368 -10.83 5.75 -16.82
CA LEU A 368 -11.65 4.61 -17.20
C LEU A 368 -11.04 3.31 -16.67
N LEU A 369 -11.69 2.67 -15.69
CA LEU A 369 -11.30 1.35 -15.19
C LEU A 369 -12.04 0.26 -15.98
N VAL A 370 -11.27 -0.62 -16.62
CA VAL A 370 -11.80 -1.71 -17.46
C VAL A 370 -11.36 -3.03 -16.85
N THR A 371 -12.30 -3.86 -16.44
CA THR A 371 -12.08 -5.21 -15.90
C THR A 371 -12.97 -6.21 -16.62
N HIS A 372 -12.76 -7.51 -16.35
CA HIS A 372 -13.66 -8.55 -16.87
C HIS A 372 -15.12 -8.31 -16.50
N ASP A 373 -15.38 -7.74 -15.31
CA ASP A 373 -16.74 -7.57 -14.79
C ASP A 373 -17.52 -6.45 -15.48
N ASN A 374 -16.84 -5.46 -16.05
CA ASN A 374 -17.48 -4.27 -16.61
C ASN A 374 -17.24 -4.05 -18.11
N LEU A 375 -16.37 -4.84 -18.75
CA LEU A 375 -16.01 -4.66 -20.16
C LEU A 375 -17.25 -4.72 -21.07
N GLU A 376 -18.12 -5.71 -20.90
CA GLU A 376 -19.32 -5.86 -21.76
C GLU A 376 -20.24 -4.62 -21.66
N GLU A 377 -20.47 -4.10 -20.45
CA GLU A 377 -21.29 -2.91 -20.22
C GLU A 377 -20.66 -1.65 -20.86
N ILE A 378 -19.34 -1.50 -20.77
CA ILE A 378 -18.60 -0.39 -21.38
C ILE A 378 -18.77 -0.43 -22.91
N LEU A 379 -18.59 -1.61 -23.53
CA LEU A 379 -18.69 -1.79 -24.98
C LEU A 379 -20.13 -1.56 -25.49
N GLU A 380 -21.14 -1.98 -24.74
CA GLU A 380 -22.55 -1.72 -25.07
C GLU A 380 -22.92 -0.23 -25.00
N THR A 381 -22.36 0.49 -24.02
CA THR A 381 -22.66 1.91 -23.84
C THR A 381 -22.08 2.76 -24.96
N GLN A 382 -20.90 2.41 -25.45
CA GLN A 382 -20.26 3.10 -26.56
C GLN A 382 -20.96 2.84 -27.90
N SER A 383 -21.42 1.62 -28.14
CA SER A 383 -22.13 1.26 -29.38
C SER A 383 -23.54 1.86 -29.49
N ARG A 384 -24.10 2.41 -28.40
CA ARG A 384 -25.37 3.16 -28.39
C ARG A 384 -25.21 4.68 -28.50
N GLY A 385 -23.96 5.18 -28.49
CA GLY A 385 -23.64 6.61 -28.54
C GLY A 385 -23.49 7.18 -29.95
N ASP A 386 -23.52 6.33 -30.98
CA ASP A 386 -23.58 6.66 -32.42
C ASP A 386 -25.03 6.70 -32.93
#